data_AF-A0A660UK69-F1
#
_entry.id   AF-A0A660UK69-F1
#
_cell.length_a   1.000
_cell.length_b   1.000
_cell.length_c   1.000
_cell.angle_alpha   90.00
_cell.angle_beta   90.00
_cell.angle_gamma   90.00
#
_symmetry.space_group_name_H-M   'P 1'
#
loop_
_entity.id
_entity.type
_entity.pdbx_description
1 polymer ?
#
loop_
_entity_poly.entity_id
_entity_poly.type
_entity_poly.pdbx_seq_one_letter_code
_entity_poly.pdbx_strand_id
1 'polypeptide(L)' 'MSEDEKANDTNEFDRLAGEGRQSLPAEFWYFLKHNKKWWLLPIIIVIVLLGLLVLAGGSGLAPFIYPLF' A
#
# COMPACT_ATOMS: atom_id res chain seq x y z
N MET A 1 0.74 26.42 43.46
CA MET A 1 0.56 25.68 42.20
C MET A 1 1.15 24.31 42.44
N SER A 2 0.29 23.31 42.63
CA SER A 2 0.57 22.03 43.30
C SER A 2 1.38 21.08 42.42
N GLU A 3 2.42 20.45 42.96
CA GLU A 3 3.28 19.49 42.25
C GLU A 3 2.53 18.24 41.76
N ASP A 4 1.35 17.97 42.31
CA ASP A 4 0.46 16.85 41.93
C ASP A 4 -0.05 16.91 40.48
N GLU A 5 -0.15 18.10 39.86
CA GLU A 5 -0.64 18.26 38.49
C GLU A 5 0.36 17.70 37.46
N LYS A 6 1.66 17.85 37.72
CA LYS A 6 2.74 17.40 36.82
C LYS A 6 2.88 15.88 36.77
N ALA A 7 2.57 15.20 37.87
CA ALA A 7 2.63 13.75 37.97
C ALA A 7 1.48 13.09 37.21
N ASN A 8 0.29 13.70 37.17
CA ASN A 8 -0.85 13.17 36.42
C ASN A 8 -0.64 13.32 34.90
N ASP A 9 -0.15 14.48 34.47
CA ASP A 9 0.13 14.80 33.06
C ASP A 9 1.09 13.79 32.42
N THR A 10 2.15 13.39 33.14
CA THR A 10 3.15 12.40 32.66
C THR A 10 2.52 11.03 32.42
N ASN A 11 1.66 10.57 33.33
CA ASN A 11 0.97 9.28 33.21
C ASN A 11 -0.11 9.30 32.11
N GLU A 12 -0.74 10.46 31.86
CA GLU A 12 -1.72 10.64 30.79
C GLU A 12 -1.05 10.56 29.41
N PHE A 13 0.08 11.24 29.21
CA PHE A 13 0.86 11.17 27.96
C PHE A 13 1.34 9.75 27.63
N ASP A 14 1.85 9.01 28.62
CA ASP A 14 2.29 7.62 28.43
C ASP A 14 1.13 6.70 28.04
N ARG A 15 -0.07 6.95 28.56
CA ARG A 15 -1.29 6.18 28.23
C ARG A 15 -1.79 6.47 26.82
N LEU A 16 -1.68 7.72 26.36
CA LEU A 16 -2.01 8.13 24.99
C LEU A 16 -1.01 7.58 23.96
N ALA A 17 0.27 7.44 24.34
CA ALA A 17 1.29 6.86 23.48
C ALA A 17 1.17 5.33 23.32
N GLY A 18 0.58 4.66 24.34
CA GLY A 18 0.34 3.22 24.39
C GLY A 18 -0.98 2.75 23.76
N GLU A 19 -1.88 3.66 23.38
CA GLU A 19 -3.02 3.30 22.52
C GLU A 19 -2.49 2.77 21.21
N GLY A 20 -2.78 1.48 20.95
CA GLY A 20 -2.17 0.67 19.90
C GLY A 20 -2.20 1.36 18.55
N ARG A 21 -1.08 2.03 18.23
CA ARG A 21 -0.84 2.66 16.94
C ARG A 21 -1.05 1.57 15.90
N GLN A 22 -2.08 1.71 15.08
CA GLN A 22 -2.32 0.72 14.05
C GLN A 22 -1.07 0.70 13.18
N SER A 23 -0.52 -0.50 12.97
CA SER A 23 0.71 -0.62 12.19
C SER A 23 0.49 0.01 10.80
N LEU A 24 1.45 0.80 10.30
CA LEU A 24 1.36 1.45 8.99
C LEU A 24 0.89 0.52 7.85
N PRO A 25 1.30 -0.76 7.79
CA PRO A 25 0.79 -1.69 6.77
C PRO A 25 -0.71 -1.98 6.90
N ALA A 26 -1.23 -2.04 8.13
CA ALA A 26 -2.64 -2.28 8.40
C ALA A 26 -3.51 -1.07 8.01
N GLU A 27 -3.05 0.15 8.33
CA GLU A 27 -3.71 1.39 7.90
C GLU A 27 -3.70 1.52 6.37
N PHE A 28 -2.59 1.19 5.72
CA PHE A 28 -2.48 1.18 4.26
C PHE A 28 -3.41 0.16 3.62
N TRP A 29 -3.52 -1.06 4.17
CA TRP A 29 -4.44 -2.08 3.69
C TRP A 29 -5.91 -1.66 3.88
N TYR A 30 -6.23 -1.05 5.02
CA TYR A 30 -7.55 -0.48 5.27
C TYR A 30 -7.87 0.63 4.27
N PHE A 31 -6.92 1.53 4.00
CA PHE A 31 -7.04 2.58 3.01
C PHE A 31 -7.25 2.00 1.61
N LEU A 32 -6.47 1.00 1.19
CA LEU A 32 -6.67 0.31 -0.09
C LEU A 32 -8.06 -0.30 -0.23
N LYS A 33 -8.57 -0.92 0.84
CA LYS A 33 -9.92 -1.49 0.88
C LYS A 33 -11.02 -0.42 0.81
N HIS A 34 -10.76 0.75 1.39
CA HIS A 34 -11.70 1.88 1.40
C HIS A 34 -11.70 2.64 0.07
N ASN A 35 -10.56 2.69 -0.62
CA ASN A 35 -10.48 3.22 -1.98
C ASN A 35 -11.21 2.28 -2.94
N LYS A 36 -12.19 2.81 -3.69
CA LYS A 36 -13.08 1.99 -4.53
C LYS A 36 -12.26 1.09 -5.46
N LYS A 37 -12.65 -0.18 -5.55
CA LYS A 37 -12.05 -1.21 -6.44
C LYS A 37 -11.83 -0.71 -7.88
N TRP A 38 -12.65 0.24 -8.34
CA TRP A 38 -12.55 0.93 -9.62
C TRP A 38 -11.24 1.69 -9.86
N TRP A 39 -10.55 2.18 -8.82
CA TRP A 39 -9.27 2.87 -8.97
C TRP A 39 -8.07 1.90 -9.01
N LEU A 40 -8.17 0.78 -8.30
CA LEU A 40 -7.15 -0.26 -8.30
C LEU A 40 -7.21 -1.13 -9.57
N LEU A 41 -8.42 -1.32 -10.11
CA LEU A 41 -8.69 -2.12 -11.30
C LEU A 41 -7.81 -1.75 -12.51
N PRO A 42 -7.71 -0.47 -12.95
CA PRO A 42 -6.86 -0.11 -14.09
C PRO A 42 -5.38 -0.44 -13.86
N ILE A 43 -4.87 -0.26 -12.63
CA ILE A 43 -3.48 -0.56 -12.29
C ILE A 43 -3.23 -2.07 -12.43
N ILE A 44 -4.12 -2.89 -11.88
CA ILE A 44 -4.00 -4.35 -11.98
C ILE A 44 -4.08 -4.82 -13.43
N ILE A 45 -4.97 -4.24 -14.24
CA ILE A 45 -5.08 -4.57 -15.66
C ILE A 45 -3.76 -4.32 -16.39
N VAL A 46 -3.13 -3.16 -16.18
CA VAL A 46 -1.86 -2.82 -16.83
C VAL A 46 -0.74 -3.77 -16.37
N ILE A 47 -0.66 -4.09 -15.08
CA ILE A 47 0.36 -5.02 -14.56
C ILE A 47 0.18 -6.42 -15.17
N VAL A 48 -1.07 -6.91 -15.27
CA VAL A 48 -1.37 -8.20 -15.90
C VAL A 48 -1.02 -8.17 -17.38
N LEU A 49 -1.39 -7.11 -18.12
CA LEU A 49 -1.04 -6.96 -19.53
C LEU A 49 0.47 -6.94 -19.76
N LEU A 50 1.22 -6.22 -18.93
CA LEU A 50 2.68 -6.20 -18.99
C LEU A 50 3.28 -7.57 -18.66
N GLY A 51 2.75 -8.26 -17.64
CA GLY A 51 3.17 -9.64 -17.32
C GLY A 51 2.93 -10.59 -18.49
N LEU A 52 1.76 -10.51 -19.12
CA LEU A 52 1.44 -11.28 -20.32
C LEU A 52 2.36 -10.92 -21.49
N LEU A 53 2.69 -9.64 -21.67
CA LEU A 53 3.62 -9.19 -22.71
C LEU A 53 5.03 -9.74 -22.48
N VAL A 54 5.51 -9.77 -21.24
CA VAL A 54 6.82 -10.35 -20.89
C VAL A 54 6.83 -11.86 -21.15
N LEU A 55 5.77 -12.56 -20.75
CA LEU A 55 5.62 -14.00 -21.04
C LEU A 55 5.52 -14.27 -22.55
N ALA A 56 4.84 -13.41 -23.30
CA ALA A 56 4.73 -13.48 -24.76
C ALA A 56 6.03 -13.06 -25.47
N GLY A 57 6.84 -12.19 -24.89
CA GLY A 57 8.16 -11.80 -25.42
C GLY A 57 9.23 -12.87 -25.20
N GLY A 58 9.08 -13.69 -24.15
CA GLY A 58 9.90 -14.88 -23.92
C GLY A 58 9.45 -16.11 -24.72
N SER A 59 8.17 -16.19 -25.08
CA SER A 59 7.73 -17.10 -26.15
C SER A 59 8.23 -16.54 -27.49
N GLY A 60 8.52 -17.39 -28.47
CA GLY A 60 9.13 -17.00 -29.75
C GLY A 60 8.29 -16.05 -30.64
N LEU A 61 7.40 -15.22 -30.07
CA LEU A 61 6.64 -14.16 -30.69
C LEU A 61 7.43 -12.85 -30.83
N ALA A 62 8.55 -12.69 -30.12
CA ALA A 62 9.46 -11.55 -30.25
C ALA A 62 9.89 -11.18 -31.70
N PRO A 63 10.18 -12.13 -32.62
CA PRO A 63 10.52 -11.81 -34.01
C PRO A 63 9.30 -11.41 -34.88
N PHE A 64 8.07 -11.63 -34.43
CA PHE A 64 6.85 -11.36 -35.20
C PHE A 64 6.21 -10.00 -34.86
N ILE A 65 6.67 -9.35 -33.80
CA ILE A 65 6.39 -7.93 -33.52
C ILE A 65 7.27 -7.01 -34.39
N TYR A 66 8.36 -7.55 -34.96
CA TYR A 66 9.34 -6.81 -35.76
C TYR A 66 9.81 -7.47 -37.09
N PRO A 67 8.97 -8.12 -37.92
CA PRO A 67 9.42 -8.60 -39.23
C PRO A 67 9.59 -7.47 -40.28
N LEU A 68 9.72 -6.21 -39.86
CA LEU A 68 10.01 -5.06 -40.72
C LEU A 68 11.45 -4.54 -40.58
N PHE A 69 12.37 -5.32 -39.98
CA PHE A 69 13.82 -5.07 -40.02
C PHE A 69 14.57 -6.37 -40.30
#